data_AF-A0A7Y8K205-F1
#
_entry.id   AF-A0A7Y8K205-F1
#
_cell.length_a   1.000
_cell.length_b   1.000
_cell.length_c   1.000
_cell.angle_alpha   90.00
_cell.angle_beta   90.00
_cell.angle_gamma   90.00
#
_symmetry.space_group_name_H-M   'P 1'
#
loop_
_entity.id
_entity.type
_entity.pdbx_description
1 polymer ?
#
loop_
_entity_poly.entity_id
_entity_poly.type
_entity_poly.pdbx_seq_one_letter_code
_entity_poly.pdbx_strand_id
1 'polypeptide(L)'
;MSSRATETLSSLDFTELAKSGLTIFAQRPWTAASAVILLDDEEADPNHPKLGDFEYLLEASIVGEWVDQLTGLPPEKAAEAVIFYAENDAFPSWLSTETGTRGSQSR
;
A
#
# COMPACT_ATOMS: atom_id res chain seq x y z
N MET A 1 20.86 5.43 9.19
CA MET A 1 19.62 4.65 9.40
C MET A 1 18.48 5.65 9.48
N SER A 2 17.91 5.97 8.32
CA SER A 2 16.96 7.06 8.15
C SER A 2 15.55 6.56 8.45
N SER A 3 15.05 6.83 9.65
CA SER A 3 13.61 6.73 9.93
C SER A 3 12.93 7.80 9.07
N ARG A 4 12.18 7.41 8.04
CA ARG A 4 11.44 8.38 7.22
C ARG A 4 10.31 8.97 8.06
N ALA A 5 10.06 10.26 7.86
CA ALA A 5 9.05 11.04 8.58
C ALA A 5 7.69 10.33 8.58
N THR A 6 6.89 10.58 9.62
CA THR A 6 5.48 10.18 9.63
C THR A 6 4.76 10.92 8.49
N GLU A 7 4.46 10.20 7.41
CA GLU A 7 3.68 10.69 6.27
C GLU A 7 2.23 10.18 6.41
N THR A 8 1.31 10.60 5.54
CA THR A 8 -0.03 9.98 5.45
C THR A 8 -0.03 8.88 4.40
N LEU A 9 -0.91 7.89 4.55
CA LEU A 9 -1.00 6.78 3.60
C LEU A 9 -1.25 7.25 2.16
N SER A 10 -2.07 8.27 1.96
CA SER A 10 -2.31 8.88 0.64
C SER A 10 -1.17 9.73 0.10
N SER A 11 -0.17 10.06 0.93
CA SER A 11 1.02 10.78 0.48
C SER A 11 2.14 9.82 0.06
N LEU A 12 1.96 8.52 0.25
CA LEU A 12 2.95 7.53 -0.18
C LEU A 12 2.99 7.43 -1.70
N ASP A 13 4.21 7.45 -2.24
CA ASP A 13 4.44 7.02 -3.62
C ASP A 13 4.52 5.49 -3.65
N PHE A 14 3.41 4.84 -4.02
CA PHE A 14 3.34 3.38 -4.06
C PHE A 14 4.28 2.75 -5.09
N THR A 15 4.76 3.51 -6.07
CA THR A 15 5.71 3.03 -7.10
C THR A 15 7.11 2.88 -6.54
N GLU A 16 7.56 3.86 -5.77
CA GLU A 16 8.82 3.81 -5.04
C GLU A 16 8.72 2.84 -3.86
N LEU A 17 7.58 2.83 -3.17
CA LEU A 17 7.33 1.93 -2.04
C LEU A 17 7.44 0.46 -2.47
N ALA A 18 6.83 0.09 -3.59
CA ALA A 18 6.87 -1.27 -4.15
C ALA A 18 8.29 -1.83 -4.34
N LYS A 19 9.30 -0.97 -4.48
CA LYS A 19 10.71 -1.36 -4.70
C LYS A 19 11.57 -1.26 -3.44
N SER A 20 10.99 -0.79 -2.34
CA SER A 20 11.73 -0.36 -1.16
C SER A 20 12.03 -1.47 -0.17
N GLY A 21 11.33 -2.61 -0.23
CA GLY A 21 11.45 -3.68 0.77
C GLY A 21 10.99 -3.26 2.18
N LEU A 22 10.15 -2.23 2.26
CA LEU A 22 9.63 -1.71 3.53
C LEU A 22 8.27 -2.33 3.89
N THR A 23 7.93 -2.29 5.16
CA THR A 23 6.62 -2.67 5.69
C THR A 23 5.88 -1.45 6.21
N ILE A 24 4.62 -1.34 5.83
CA ILE A 24 3.74 -0.21 6.17
C ILE A 24 3.05 -0.52 7.49
N PHE A 25 3.19 0.41 8.44
CA PHE A 25 2.44 0.43 9.68
C PHE A 25 1.57 1.69 9.71
N ALA A 26 0.33 1.58 10.18
CA ALA A 26 -0.62 2.69 10.21
C ALA A 26 -1.48 2.67 11.47
N GLN A 27 -1.86 3.86 11.95
CA GLN A 27 -2.78 3.98 13.09
C GLN A 27 -4.23 3.73 12.65
N ARG A 28 -4.96 2.92 13.44
CA ARG A 28 -6.41 2.72 13.24
C ARG A 28 -7.24 3.91 13.74
N PRO A 29 -8.42 4.16 13.16
CA PRO A 29 -8.98 3.50 11.98
C PRO A 29 -8.16 3.83 10.73
N TRP A 30 -7.94 2.84 9.85
CA TRP A 30 -7.15 3.04 8.64
C TRP A 30 -7.94 3.85 7.61
N THR A 31 -7.37 4.98 7.23
CA THR A 31 -7.92 5.92 6.26
C THR A 31 -6.80 6.46 5.38
N ALA A 32 -7.15 7.07 4.26
CA ALA A 32 -6.17 7.77 3.41
C ALA A 32 -5.34 8.82 4.18
N ALA A 33 -5.92 9.44 5.22
CA ALA A 33 -5.26 10.43 6.06
C ALA A 33 -4.52 9.83 7.28
N SER A 34 -4.56 8.51 7.47
CA SER A 34 -3.87 7.86 8.58
C SER A 34 -2.37 8.08 8.49
N ALA A 35 -1.77 8.42 9.62
CA ALA A 35 -0.33 8.48 9.76
C ALA A 35 0.26 7.09 9.49
N VAL A 36 1.39 7.06 8.79
CA VAL A 36 2.13 5.83 8.48
C VAL A 36 3.58 5.91 8.95
N ILE A 37 4.11 4.76 9.33
CA ILE A 37 5.54 4.53 9.56
C ILE A 37 5.96 3.39 8.64
N LEU A 38 7.10 3.57 7.99
CA LEU A 38 7.73 2.54 7.17
C LEU A 38 8.93 1.99 7.93
N LEU A 39 8.96 0.69 8.14
CA LEU A 39 10.12 -0.02 8.70
C LEU A 39 10.70 -0.93 7.63
N ASP A 40 12.00 -1.21 7.71
CA ASP A 40 12.58 -2.28 6.91
C ASP A 40 11.97 -3.62 7.33
N ASP A 41 11.86 -4.57 6.41
CA ASP A 41 11.30 -5.90 6.71
C ASP A 41 12.07 -6.60 7.84
N GLU A 42 13.40 -6.41 7.89
CA GLU A 42 14.24 -6.93 8.98
C GLU A 42 13.96 -6.25 10.34
N GLU A 43 13.41 -5.03 10.33
CA GLU A 43 13.02 -4.26 11.52
C GLU A 43 11.52 -4.31 11.82
N ALA A 44 10.71 -4.98 10.99
CA ALA A 44 9.25 -5.03 11.06
C ALA A 44 8.72 -5.95 12.19
N ASP A 45 9.31 -5.85 13.38
CA ASP A 45 8.82 -6.51 14.59
C ASP A 45 7.64 -5.73 15.18
N PRO A 46 6.52 -6.38 15.56
CA PRO A 46 5.36 -5.70 16.14
C PRO A 46 5.64 -5.02 17.49
N ASN A 47 6.73 -5.36 18.17
CA ASN A 47 7.20 -4.70 19.40
C ASN A 47 8.29 -3.67 19.12
N HIS A 48 8.54 -3.33 17.85
CA HIS A 48 9.56 -2.37 17.48
C HIS A 48 9.26 -1.02 18.17
N PRO A 49 10.22 -0.42 18.89
CA PRO A 49 9.95 0.71 19.80
C PRO A 49 9.45 1.97 19.10
N LYS A 50 9.62 2.08 17.77
CA LYS A 50 9.08 3.19 16.97
C LYS A 50 7.59 3.02 16.62
N LEU A 51 7.02 1.81 16.76
CA LEU A 51 5.64 1.56 16.37
C LEU A 51 4.64 2.21 17.30
N GLY A 52 4.84 2.22 18.63
CA GLY A 52 3.89 2.84 19.55
C GLY A 52 2.46 2.30 19.31
N ASP A 53 1.54 3.17 18.87
CA ASP A 53 0.15 2.84 18.54
C ASP A 53 -0.08 2.49 17.05
N PHE A 54 0.97 2.35 16.24
CA PHE A 54 0.87 1.97 14.83
C PHE A 54 0.75 0.45 14.71
N GLU A 55 -0.22 0.01 13.93
CA GLU A 55 -0.47 -1.40 13.68
C GLU A 55 0.07 -1.81 12.31
N TYR A 56 0.45 -3.08 12.16
CA TYR A 56 0.84 -3.63 10.86
C TYR A 56 -0.31 -3.44 9.86
N LEU A 57 -0.01 -2.83 8.71
CA LEU A 57 -0.96 -2.67 7.62
C LEU A 57 -0.65 -3.66 6.49
N LEU A 58 0.51 -3.52 5.85
CA LEU A 58 0.87 -4.34 4.68
C LEU A 58 2.36 -4.22 4.34
N GLU A 59 2.98 -5.30 3.87
CA GLU A 59 4.30 -5.26 3.24
C GLU A 59 4.28 -4.53 1.88
N ALA A 60 5.31 -3.75 1.57
CA ALA A 60 5.41 -3.08 0.27
C ALA A 60 5.65 -4.05 -0.90
N SER A 61 6.19 -5.24 -0.63
CA SER A 61 6.32 -6.33 -1.60
C SER A 61 4.96 -6.68 -2.20
N ILE A 62 3.91 -6.76 -1.36
CA ILE A 62 2.54 -7.03 -1.78
C ILE A 62 2.01 -5.88 -2.65
N VAL A 63 2.25 -4.62 -2.26
CA VAL A 63 1.93 -3.46 -3.11
C VAL A 63 2.59 -3.57 -4.49
N GLY A 64 3.82 -4.09 -4.53
CA GLY A 64 4.58 -4.31 -5.75
C GLY A 64 3.94 -5.31 -6.72
N GLU A 65 3.18 -6.30 -6.24
CA GLU A 65 2.53 -7.29 -7.12
C GLU A 65 1.47 -6.69 -8.05
N TRP A 66 0.96 -5.50 -7.73
CA TRP A 66 -0.13 -4.85 -8.45
C TRP A 66 0.06 -3.33 -8.55
N VAL A 67 1.30 -2.87 -8.42
CA VAL A 67 1.67 -1.45 -8.50
C VAL A 67 1.23 -0.81 -9.82
N ASP A 68 1.20 -1.57 -10.92
CA ASP A 68 0.70 -1.10 -12.21
C ASP A 68 -0.79 -0.71 -12.17
N GLN A 69 -1.60 -1.35 -11.32
CA GLN A 69 -3.03 -1.04 -11.14
C GLN A 69 -3.24 0.18 -10.23
N LEU A 70 -2.27 0.45 -9.34
CA LEU A 70 -2.25 1.66 -8.51
C LEU A 70 -1.74 2.87 -9.28
N THR A 71 -0.87 2.63 -10.25
CA THR A 71 -0.23 3.67 -11.06
C THR A 71 -1.27 4.38 -11.91
N GLY A 72 -1.43 5.69 -11.69
CA GLY A 72 -2.41 6.53 -12.38
C GLY A 72 -3.72 6.74 -11.62
N LEU A 73 -3.92 6.06 -10.48
CA LEU A 73 -5.01 6.39 -9.57
C LEU A 73 -4.72 7.69 -8.80
N PRO A 74 -5.77 8.44 -8.41
CA PRO A 74 -5.62 9.47 -7.39
C PRO A 74 -5.01 8.86 -6.11
N PRO A 75 -4.13 9.58 -5.39
CA PRO A 75 -3.43 9.02 -4.23
C PRO A 75 -4.38 8.52 -3.12
N GLU A 76 -5.52 9.18 -2.94
CA GLU A 76 -6.57 8.73 -2.02
C GLU A 76 -7.17 7.38 -2.43
N LYS A 77 -7.41 7.17 -3.73
CA LYS A 77 -7.93 5.92 -4.28
C LYS A 77 -6.91 4.78 -4.17
N ALA A 78 -5.63 5.09 -4.40
CA ALA A 78 -4.56 4.12 -4.19
C ALA A 78 -4.47 3.70 -2.71
N ALA A 79 -4.56 4.65 -1.79
CA ALA A 79 -4.62 4.36 -0.36
C ALA A 79 -5.86 3.52 0.02
N GLU A 80 -7.04 3.83 -0.52
CA GLU A 80 -8.26 3.04 -0.32
C GLU A 80 -8.08 1.59 -0.77
N ALA A 81 -7.40 1.34 -1.89
CA ALA A 81 -7.12 -0.02 -2.35
C ALA A 81 -6.18 -0.78 -1.42
N VAL A 82 -5.12 -0.11 -0.92
CA VAL A 82 -4.17 -0.71 0.01
C VAL A 82 -4.85 -1.05 1.34
N ILE A 83 -5.69 -0.14 1.86
CA ILE A 83 -6.49 -0.40 3.07
C ILE A 83 -7.43 -1.58 2.83
N PHE A 84 -8.14 -1.59 1.70
CA PHE A 84 -9.06 -2.68 1.38
C PHE A 84 -8.36 -4.03 1.34
N TYR A 85 -7.18 -4.10 0.72
CA TYR A 85 -6.37 -5.32 0.68
C TYR A 85 -5.96 -5.75 2.10
N ALA A 86 -5.42 -4.83 2.91
CA ALA A 86 -5.01 -5.11 4.28
C ALA A 86 -6.17 -5.62 5.16
N GLU A 87 -7.40 -5.16 4.93
CA GLU A 87 -8.57 -5.58 5.69
C GLU A 87 -9.21 -6.89 5.20
N ASN A 88 -9.11 -7.18 3.90
CA ASN A 88 -9.87 -8.27 3.27
C ASN A 88 -9.00 -9.39 2.70
N ASP A 89 -7.68 -9.23 2.72
CA ASP A 89 -6.71 -10.11 2.05
C ASP A 89 -7.08 -10.37 0.58
N ALA A 90 -7.63 -9.34 -0.07
CA ALA A 90 -8.23 -9.44 -1.39
C ALA A 90 -8.16 -8.11 -2.14
N PHE A 91 -8.04 -8.19 -3.47
CA PHE A 91 -8.10 -7.01 -4.31
C PHE A 91 -9.52 -6.45 -4.38
N PRO A 92 -9.69 -5.12 -4.31
CA PRO A 92 -10.99 -4.53 -4.56
C PRO A 92 -11.44 -4.78 -6.00
N SER A 93 -12.70 -5.19 -6.15
CA SER A 93 -13.29 -5.55 -7.46
C SER A 93 -13.30 -4.40 -8.46
N TRP A 94 -13.25 -3.15 -7.99
CA TRP A 94 -13.18 -1.96 -8.84
C TRP A 94 -11.80 -1.72 -9.46
N LEU A 95 -10.74 -2.39 -8.98
CA LEU A 95 -9.44 -2.44 -9.67
C LEU A 95 -9.41 -3.49 -10.78
N SER A 96 -10.29 -4.50 -10.73
CA SER A 96 -10.29 -5.64 -11.66
C SER A 96 -10.77 -5.28 -13.09
N THR A 97 -10.81 -4.00 -13.46
CA THR A 97 -11.21 -3.58 -14.80
C THR A 97 -9.97 -3.15 -15.59
N GLU A 98 -9.67 -3.92 -16.65
CA GLU A 98 -8.95 -3.49 -17.87
C GLU A 98 -7.54 -4.05 -18.18
N THR A 99 -7.09 -5.17 -17.60
CA THR A 99 -6.07 -6.00 -18.29
C THR A 99 -6.74 -7.13 -19.07
N GLY A 100 -7.55 -6.78 -20.07
CA GLY A 100 -8.34 -7.80 -20.78
C GLY A 100 -9.16 -7.37 -22.00
N THR A 101 -8.86 -6.27 -22.70
CA THR A 101 -9.35 -6.08 -24.08
C THR A 101 -8.21 -5.73 -25.01
N ARG A 102 -7.51 -6.74 -25.50
CA ARG A 102 -6.68 -6.59 -26.71
C ARG A 102 -6.86 -7.82 -27.58
N GLY A 103 -7.90 -7.76 -28.42
CA GLY A 103 -8.27 -8.84 -29.32
C GLY A 103 -9.55 -8.55 -30.09
N SER A 104 -9.62 -7.40 -30.77
CA SER A 104 -10.52 -7.27 -31.91
C SER A 104 -10.18 -8.37 -32.92
N GLN A 105 -11.07 -9.34 -33.12
CA GLN A 105 -11.20 -9.99 -34.41
C GLN A 105 -12.67 -10.05 -34.79
N SER A 106 -13.07 -9.02 -35.53
CA SER A 106 -14.12 -9.14 -36.53
C SER A 106 -13.70 -10.20 -37.54
N ARG A 107 -14.53 -11.22 -37.74
CA ARG A 107 -14.83 -11.81 -39.04
C ARG A 107 -16.12 -12.59 -38.98
#